data_AF-A0A292ZBX2-F1
#
_entry.id   AF-A0A292ZBX2-F1
#
_cell.length_a   1.000
_cell.length_b   1.000
_cell.length_c   1.000
_cell.angle_alpha   90.00
_cell.angle_beta   90.00
_cell.angle_gamma   90.00
#
_symmetry.space_group_name_H-M   'P 1'
#
loop_
_entity.id
_entity.type
_entity.pdbx_description
1 polymer ?
#
loop_
_entity_poly.entity_id
_entity_poly.type
_entity_poly.pdbx_seq_one_letter_code
_entity_poly.pdbx_strand_id
1 'polypeptide(L)'
;MFQLSSFEEIAGVAQGTEVLNPNLVARIRRAADQLNPHEIAAHLAGAITEAADAAHIRSFEEAQFGEASADAIVDCEYHDELAAAWSLVAAEHQLVSPDLLFTFDGSVH
;
A
#
# COMPACT_ATOMS: atom_id res chain seq x y z
N MET A 1 36.53 0.81 -24.24
CA MET A 1 35.64 1.98 -24.13
C MET A 1 34.25 1.42 -23.88
N PHE A 2 33.85 1.30 -22.62
CA PHE A 2 32.54 0.77 -22.24
C PHE A 2 31.59 1.96 -22.12
N GLN A 3 30.59 1.99 -22.99
CA GLN A 3 29.50 2.95 -22.97
C GLN A 3 28.53 2.48 -21.87
N LEU A 4 28.50 3.21 -20.76
CA LEU A 4 27.50 3.04 -19.71
C LEU A 4 26.18 3.60 -20.24
N SER A 5 25.32 2.72 -20.75
CA SER A 5 23.93 3.07 -21.05
C SER A 5 23.24 3.52 -19.77
N SER A 6 22.52 4.63 -19.92
CA SER A 6 22.01 5.50 -18.88
C SER A 6 21.22 4.79 -17.79
N PHE A 7 21.63 5.02 -16.54
CA PHE A 7 20.84 4.71 -15.34
C PHE A 7 19.54 5.54 -15.27
N GLU A 8 19.35 6.50 -16.19
CA GLU A 8 18.16 7.34 -16.31
C GLU A 8 16.96 6.64 -16.99
N GLU A 9 17.13 5.46 -17.59
CA GLU A 9 16.00 4.71 -18.18
C GLU A 9 15.29 3.77 -17.18
N ILE A 10 15.75 3.70 -15.93
CA ILE A 10 15.05 2.99 -14.83
C ILE A 10 14.05 3.93 -14.12
N ALA A 11 14.01 5.21 -14.49
CA ALA A 11 12.99 6.16 -14.04
C ALA A 11 11.83 6.27 -15.05
N GLY A 12 11.43 5.14 -15.63
CA GLY A 12 10.28 5.02 -16.52
C GLY A 12 8.95 5.14 -15.77
N VAL A 13 8.59 6.37 -15.42
CA VAL A 13 7.31 6.86 -14.88
C VAL A 13 6.15 6.67 -15.90
N ALA A 14 5.97 5.47 -16.46
CA ALA A 14 4.95 5.26 -17.50
C ALA A 14 4.37 3.83 -17.63
N GLN A 15 4.66 2.92 -16.71
CA GLN A 15 3.94 1.65 -16.62
C GLN A 15 3.45 1.49 -15.19
N GLY A 16 2.15 1.74 -14.99
CA GLY A 16 1.52 1.73 -13.68
C GLY A 16 1.72 0.41 -12.95
N THR A 17 1.81 0.48 -11.62
CA THR A 17 1.13 -0.44 -10.69
C THR A 17 0.87 -1.88 -11.13
N GLU A 18 1.83 -2.57 -11.76
CA GLU A 18 1.71 -4.01 -12.06
C GLU A 18 2.68 -4.86 -11.23
N VAL A 19 3.65 -4.24 -10.57
CA VAL A 19 4.57 -4.93 -9.66
C VAL A 19 4.73 -4.13 -8.38
N LEU A 20 4.07 -4.61 -7.31
CA LEU A 20 4.33 -4.18 -5.93
C LEU A 20 5.83 -4.02 -5.70
N ASN A 21 6.26 -2.89 -5.14
CA ASN A 21 7.67 -2.65 -4.85
C ASN A 21 8.26 -3.80 -3.99
N PRO A 22 9.16 -4.64 -4.55
CA PRO A 22 9.61 -5.86 -3.88
C PRO A 22 10.41 -5.55 -2.61
N ASN A 23 11.05 -4.37 -2.54
CA ASN A 23 11.77 -3.92 -1.36
C ASN A 23 10.80 -3.52 -0.23
N LEU A 24 9.66 -2.90 -0.57
CA LEU A 24 8.62 -2.56 0.40
C LEU A 24 8.02 -3.82 1.00
N VAL A 25 7.63 -4.78 0.15
CA VAL A 25 7.10 -6.08 0.59
C VAL A 25 8.10 -6.82 1.48
N ALA A 26 9.38 -6.89 1.09
CA ALA A 26 10.41 -7.55 1.89
C ALA A 26 10.61 -6.88 3.27
N ARG A 27 10.47 -5.55 3.35
CA ARG A 27 10.52 -4.82 4.63
C ARG A 27 9.31 -5.13 5.50
N ILE A 28 8.11 -5.13 4.93
CA ILE A 28 6.87 -5.42 5.67
C ILE A 28 6.86 -6.87 6.16
N ARG A 29 7.29 -7.84 5.35
CA ARG A 29 7.45 -9.24 5.80
C ARG A 29 8.36 -9.35 7.02
N ARG A 30 9.54 -8.72 6.99
CA ARG A 30 10.47 -8.70 8.14
C ARG A 30 9.87 -8.04 9.38
N ALA A 31 9.03 -7.03 9.22
CA ALA A 31 8.31 -6.42 10.33
C ALA A 31 7.25 -7.38 10.88
N ALA A 32 6.47 -8.02 9.99
CA ALA A 32 5.43 -8.98 10.33
C ALA A 32 5.94 -10.24 11.04
N ASP A 33 7.19 -10.66 10.80
CA ASP A 33 7.83 -11.78 11.51
C ASP A 33 7.84 -11.60 13.04
N GLN A 34 7.74 -10.36 13.54
CA GLN A 34 7.73 -10.04 14.97
C GLN A 34 6.33 -9.72 15.52
N LEU A 35 5.31 -9.76 14.67
CA LEU A 35 3.95 -9.36 15.00
C LEU A 35 3.03 -10.56 15.14
N ASN A 36 2.04 -10.42 16.00
CA ASN A 36 0.94 -11.38 16.09
C ASN A 36 -0.11 -11.13 14.97
N PRO A 37 -0.99 -12.11 14.69
CA PRO A 37 -1.97 -11.97 13.61
C PRO A 37 -2.94 -10.78 13.78
N HIS A 38 -3.27 -10.38 15.03
CA HIS A 38 -4.12 -9.21 15.29
C HIS A 38 -3.39 -7.90 14.99
N GLU A 39 -2.09 -7.81 15.27
CA GLU A 39 -1.26 -6.65 14.94
C GLU A 39 -1.10 -6.50 13.43
N ILE A 40 -0.90 -7.60 12.70
CA ILE A 40 -0.87 -7.59 11.23
C ILE A 40 -2.22 -7.11 10.67
N ALA A 41 -3.34 -7.59 11.21
CA ALA A 41 -4.67 -7.13 10.81
C ALA A 41 -4.89 -5.64 11.11
N ALA A 42 -4.41 -5.14 12.25
CA ALA A 42 -4.48 -3.73 12.60
C ALA A 42 -3.64 -2.85 11.66
N HIS A 43 -2.43 -3.30 11.31
CA HIS A 43 -1.59 -2.63 10.32
C HIS A 43 -2.21 -2.61 8.93
N LEU A 44 -2.84 -3.71 8.51
CA LEU A 44 -3.59 -3.76 7.26
C LEU A 44 -4.77 -2.77 7.26
N ALA A 45 -5.58 -2.76 8.33
CA ALA A 45 -6.72 -1.85 8.45
C ALA A 45 -6.27 -0.37 8.43
N GLY A 46 -5.17 -0.05 9.12
CA GLY A 46 -4.56 1.27 9.08
C GLY A 46 -4.12 1.65 7.67
N ALA A 47 -3.37 0.78 6.99
CA ALA A 47 -2.90 1.04 5.63
C ALA A 47 -4.04 1.24 4.62
N ILE A 48 -5.13 0.47 4.72
CA ILE A 48 -6.34 0.65 3.91
C ILE A 48 -6.99 2.02 4.17
N THR A 49 -7.06 2.42 5.44
CA THR A 49 -7.66 3.71 5.83
C THR A 49 -6.84 4.88 5.29
N GLU A 50 -5.51 4.82 5.45
CA GLU A 50 -4.59 5.84 4.91
C GLU A 50 -4.66 5.90 3.37
N ALA A 51 -4.75 4.76 2.68
CA ALA A 51 -4.93 4.73 1.22
C ALA A 51 -6.26 5.37 0.80
N ALA A 52 -7.35 5.11 1.53
CA ALA A 52 -8.64 5.74 1.26
C ALA A 52 -8.60 7.25 1.48
N ASP A 53 -7.92 7.72 2.53
CA ASP A 53 -7.74 9.14 2.83
C ASP A 53 -6.89 9.83 1.75
N ALA A 54 -5.77 9.24 1.34
CA ALA A 54 -4.91 9.77 0.28
C ALA A 54 -5.65 9.83 -1.08
N ALA A 55 -6.40 8.78 -1.42
CA ALA A 55 -7.25 8.76 -2.61
C ALA A 55 -8.35 9.85 -2.54
N HIS A 56 -8.92 10.09 -1.35
CA HIS A 56 -9.89 11.16 -1.15
C HIS A 56 -9.27 12.54 -1.36
N ILE A 57 -8.10 12.81 -0.79
CA ILE A 57 -7.38 14.08 -0.95
C ILE A 57 -7.07 14.33 -2.42
N ARG A 58 -6.53 13.34 -3.12
CA ARG A 58 -6.26 13.44 -4.56
C ARG A 58 -7.54 13.75 -5.35
N SER A 59 -8.62 13.00 -5.09
CA SER A 59 -9.90 13.22 -5.76
C SER A 59 -10.49 14.61 -5.49
N PHE A 60 -10.35 15.09 -4.26
CA PHE A 60 -10.76 16.44 -3.87
C PHE A 60 -9.97 17.52 -4.62
N GLU A 61 -8.64 17.39 -4.72
CA GLU A 61 -7.80 18.34 -5.44
C GLU A 61 -8.11 18.36 -6.95
N GLU A 62 -8.26 17.18 -7.57
CA GLU A 62 -8.68 17.06 -8.97
C GLU A 62 -10.03 17.77 -9.21
N ALA A 63 -10.98 17.62 -8.28
CA ALA A 63 -12.29 18.26 -8.39
C ALA A 63 -12.24 19.78 -8.18
N GLN A 64 -11.38 20.26 -7.28
CA GLN A 64 -11.32 21.68 -6.89
C GLN A 64 -10.41 22.52 -7.80
N PHE A 65 -9.32 21.95 -8.30
CA PHE A 65 -8.28 22.65 -9.04
C PHE A 65 -8.11 22.16 -10.48
N GLY A 66 -8.78 21.07 -10.87
CA GLY A 66 -8.68 20.46 -12.21
C GLY A 66 -7.50 19.50 -12.38
N GLU A 67 -6.60 19.45 -11.40
CA GLU A 67 -5.50 18.51 -11.30
C GLU A 67 -5.16 18.27 -9.82
N ALA A 68 -4.71 17.06 -9.48
CA ALA A 68 -4.10 16.80 -8.17
C ALA A 68 -2.68 17.34 -8.13
N SER A 69 -2.26 17.82 -6.96
CA SER A 69 -0.88 18.18 -6.72
C SER A 69 0.04 16.97 -6.84
N ALA A 70 1.31 17.21 -7.19
CA ALA A 70 2.32 16.15 -7.23
C ALA A 70 2.46 15.42 -5.88
N ASP A 71 2.25 16.15 -4.77
CA ASP A 71 2.28 15.59 -3.42
C ASP A 71 1.13 14.60 -3.21
N ALA A 72 -0.12 15.00 -3.53
CA ALA A 72 -1.29 14.14 -3.41
C ALA A 72 -1.23 12.90 -4.33
N ILE A 73 -0.60 13.02 -5.52
CA ILE A 73 -0.38 11.89 -6.41
C ILE A 73 0.60 10.89 -5.78
N VAL A 74 1.76 11.35 -5.33
CA VAL A 74 2.79 10.48 -4.74
C VAL A 74 2.29 9.84 -3.45
N ASP A 75 1.55 10.58 -2.63
CA ASP A 75 0.97 10.08 -1.39
C ASP A 75 -0.05 8.96 -1.66
N CYS A 76 -0.95 9.17 -2.63
CA CYS A 76 -1.91 8.17 -3.08
C CYS A 76 -1.21 6.90 -3.59
N GLU A 77 -0.19 7.04 -4.44
CA GLU A 77 0.57 5.90 -4.98
C GLU A 77 1.29 5.13 -3.87
N TYR A 78 1.90 5.83 -2.91
CA TYR A 78 2.61 5.20 -1.79
C TYR A 78 1.66 4.43 -0.87
N HIS A 79 0.54 5.04 -0.48
CA HIS A 79 -0.40 4.39 0.43
C HIS A 79 -1.17 3.24 -0.24
N ASP A 80 -1.45 3.32 -1.55
CA ASP A 80 -1.98 2.20 -2.33
C ASP A 80 -0.99 1.01 -2.35
N GLU A 81 0.29 1.27 -2.62
CA GLU A 81 1.32 0.22 -2.57
C GLU A 81 1.50 -0.37 -1.16
N LEU A 82 1.43 0.47 -0.12
CA LEU A 82 1.53 0.05 1.27
C LEU A 82 0.36 -0.86 1.67
N ALA A 83 -0.87 -0.49 1.31
CA ALA A 83 -2.06 -1.29 1.56
C ALA A 83 -2.01 -2.63 0.82
N ALA A 84 -1.57 -2.63 -0.43
CA ALA A 84 -1.41 -3.85 -1.21
C ALA A 84 -0.30 -4.76 -0.65
N ALA A 85 0.80 -4.19 -0.16
CA ALA A 85 1.88 -4.96 0.46
C ALA A 85 1.46 -5.59 1.82
N TRP A 86 0.75 -4.84 2.67
CA TRP A 86 0.16 -5.41 3.89
C TRP A 86 -0.90 -6.48 3.59
N SER A 87 -1.67 -6.31 2.51
CA SER A 87 -2.67 -7.30 2.10
C SER A 87 -2.01 -8.62 1.68
N LEU A 88 -0.90 -8.55 0.95
CA LEU A 88 -0.11 -9.73 0.59
C LEU A 88 0.44 -10.44 1.83
N VAL A 89 1.01 -9.69 2.78
CA VAL A 89 1.55 -10.27 4.02
C VAL A 89 0.44 -10.84 4.90
N ALA A 90 -0.72 -10.18 5.00
CA ALA A 90 -1.87 -10.73 5.70
C ALA A 90 -2.36 -12.05 5.05
N ALA A 91 -2.33 -12.15 3.73
CA ALA A 91 -2.66 -13.39 3.01
C ALA A 91 -1.67 -14.52 3.33
N GLU A 92 -0.37 -14.21 3.39
CA GLU A 92 0.69 -15.17 3.80
C GLU A 92 0.46 -15.70 5.22
N HIS A 93 -0.05 -14.87 6.12
CA HIS A 93 -0.40 -15.24 7.49
C HIS A 93 -1.82 -15.86 7.64
N GLN A 94 -2.49 -16.20 6.52
CA GLN A 94 -3.85 -16.79 6.49
C GLN A 94 -4.95 -15.92 7.13
N LEU A 95 -4.69 -14.61 7.28
CA LEU A 95 -5.64 -13.65 7.83
C LEU A 95 -6.76 -13.29 6.84
N VAL A 96 -6.58 -13.63 5.56
CA VAL A 96 -7.56 -13.41 4.48
C VAL A 96 -8.54 -14.60 4.38
N SER A 97 -8.79 -15.29 5.49
CA SER A 97 -9.96 -16.16 5.61
C SER A 97 -11.17 -15.27 5.90
N PRO A 98 -12.27 -15.37 5.11
CA PRO A 98 -13.46 -14.52 5.30
C PRO A 98 -14.04 -14.61 6.72
N ASP A 99 -13.81 -15.71 7.45
CA ASP A 99 -14.26 -15.88 8.83
C ASP A 99 -13.61 -14.91 9.84
N LEU A 100 -12.39 -14.43 9.60
CA LEU A 100 -11.71 -13.53 10.54
C LEU A 100 -12.19 -12.07 10.43
N LEU A 101 -12.59 -11.63 9.23
CA LEU A 101 -13.12 -10.28 9.01
C LEU A 101 -14.48 -10.06 9.69
N PHE A 102 -15.33 -11.10 9.77
CA PHE A 102 -16.63 -11.02 10.46
C PHE A 102 -16.55 -11.13 11.99
N THR A 103 -15.41 -11.54 12.54
CA THR A 103 -15.26 -11.68 13.99
C THR A 103 -15.06 -10.32 14.68
N PHE A 104 -14.58 -9.30 13.95
CA PHE A 104 -14.34 -7.96 14.52
C PHE A 104 -15.57 -7.04 14.57
N ASP A 105 -16.65 -7.35 13.86
CA ASP A 105 -17.91 -6.58 13.91
C ASP A 105 -18.86 -7.05 15.05
N GLY A 106 -18.47 -8.11 15.79
CA GLY A 106 -19.35 -8.79 16.74
C GLY A 106 -19.05 -8.59 18.23
N SER A 107 -18.00 -7.88 18.63
CA SER A 107 -17.60 -7.80 20.04
C SER A 107 -17.76 -6.40 20.63
N VAL A 108 -19.01 -5.94 20.67
CA VAL A 108 -19.47 -4.95 21.67
C VAL A 108 -19.92 -5.69 22.92
N HIS A 109 -19.09 -5.69 23.96
CA HIS A 109 -19.46 -5.96 25.34
C HIS A 109 -19.00 -4.81 26.22
#